data_AF-A0A1S2J426-F1
#
_entry.id   AF-A0A1S2J426-F1
#
_cell.length_a   1.000
_cell.length_b   1.000
_cell.length_c   1.000
_cell.angle_alpha   90.00
_cell.angle_beta   90.00
_cell.angle_gamma   90.00
#
_symmetry.space_group_name_H-M   'P 1'
#
loop_
_entity.id
_entity.type
_entity.pdbx_description
1 polymer ?
#
loop_
_entity_poly.entity_id
_entity_poly.type
_entity_poly.pdbx_seq_one_letter_code
_entity_poly.pdbx_strand_id
1 'polypeptide(L)'
;MKRSAVAVSAVVVTIALTATGCSGTADVGSGMDDTVRAVRDRVETVARTSSSPAELERRIRDGESYTLLLLDPTPDELRGTRPFPSTAITAVSRAGDQVEVELFTTGQGSRRAGWFGDEAVNAVGCVHLSARPGGRTTASGSRCGDAVQEVFRDPWVEVRLRP
;
A
#
# COMPACT_ATOMS: atom_id res chain seq x y z
N MET A 1 24.04 -62.36 -41.16
CA MET A 1 23.13 -62.93 -40.14
C MET A 1 22.85 -61.87 -39.07
N LYS A 2 21.55 -61.62 -38.80
CA LYS A 2 20.87 -60.98 -37.65
C LYS A 2 21.69 -59.99 -36.77
N ARG A 3 21.48 -58.66 -36.89
CA ARG A 3 20.52 -57.80 -36.15
C ARG A 3 20.51 -58.01 -34.63
N SER A 4 20.89 -56.96 -33.90
CA SER A 4 20.15 -56.42 -32.74
C SER A 4 20.60 -54.98 -32.47
N ALA A 5 19.80 -54.02 -32.91
CA ALA A 5 19.84 -52.64 -32.44
C ALA A 5 18.97 -52.58 -31.18
N VAL A 6 19.54 -52.17 -30.05
CA VAL A 6 18.77 -51.94 -28.83
C VAL A 6 18.19 -50.53 -28.90
N ALA A 7 16.88 -50.46 -29.11
CA ALA A 7 16.09 -49.25 -28.96
C ALA A 7 16.00 -48.91 -27.46
N VAL A 8 16.51 -47.73 -27.07
CA VAL A 8 16.23 -47.15 -25.76
C VAL A 8 15.08 -46.17 -25.95
N SER A 9 13.88 -46.64 -25.63
CA SER A 9 12.65 -45.86 -25.65
C SER A 9 12.76 -44.65 -24.73
N ALA A 10 12.29 -43.50 -25.24
CA ALA A 10 12.11 -42.28 -24.48
C ALA A 10 11.14 -42.51 -23.31
N VAL A 11 11.62 -42.28 -22.09
CA VAL A 11 10.74 -42.10 -20.93
C VAL A 11 10.59 -40.59 -20.73
N VAL A 12 9.46 -40.07 -21.19
CA VAL A 12 9.00 -38.73 -20.81
C VAL A 12 8.64 -38.80 -19.32
N VAL A 13 9.52 -38.28 -18.47
CA VAL A 13 9.19 -38.07 -17.06
C VAL A 13 8.34 -36.81 -16.99
N THR A 14 7.02 -37.01 -16.90
CA THR A 14 6.08 -35.95 -16.59
C THR A 14 6.38 -35.48 -15.17
N ILE A 15 6.94 -34.27 -15.05
CA ILE A 15 7.17 -33.62 -13.76
C ILE A 15 5.80 -33.22 -13.22
N ALA A 16 5.24 -34.07 -12.35
CA ALA A 16 4.15 -33.68 -11.47
C ALA A 16 4.72 -32.75 -10.39
N LEU A 17 4.89 -31.47 -10.73
CA LEU A 17 5.06 -30.40 -9.76
C LEU A 17 3.75 -30.24 -9.00
N THR A 18 3.52 -31.06 -7.98
CA THR A 18 2.59 -30.69 -6.92
C THR A 18 3.21 -29.52 -6.19
N ALA A 19 2.85 -28.31 -6.62
CA ALA A 19 3.13 -27.06 -5.92
C ALA A 19 2.36 -27.06 -4.59
N THR A 20 2.89 -27.77 -3.60
CA THR A 20 2.52 -27.57 -2.20
C THR A 20 3.11 -26.23 -1.77
N GLY A 21 2.24 -25.23 -1.82
CA GLY A 21 2.51 -23.86 -1.40
C GLY A 21 3.04 -23.83 0.04
N CYS A 22 4.26 -23.33 0.17
CA CYS A 22 4.75 -22.64 1.34
C CYS A 22 5.57 -21.44 0.83
N SER A 23 4.89 -20.56 0.09
CA SER A 23 5.41 -19.24 -0.27
C SER A 23 5.40 -18.37 0.98
N GLY A 24 6.47 -18.45 1.76
CA GLY A 24 6.77 -17.46 2.79
C GLY A 24 7.24 -16.16 2.14
N THR A 25 6.32 -15.47 1.46
CA THR A 25 6.43 -14.06 1.10
C THR A 25 5.98 -13.26 2.30
N ALA A 26 6.86 -12.54 2.98
CA ALA A 26 6.39 -11.59 3.97
C ALA A 26 5.52 -10.54 3.26
N ASP A 27 4.35 -10.35 3.85
CA ASP A 27 3.17 -9.77 3.22
C ASP A 27 3.14 -8.26 3.43
N VAL A 28 4.00 -7.55 2.69
CA VAL A 28 4.05 -6.08 2.67
C VAL A 28 2.69 -5.50 2.27
N GLY A 29 1.98 -6.21 1.38
CA GLY A 29 0.65 -5.85 0.92
C GLY A 29 -0.37 -5.86 2.05
N SER A 30 -0.54 -6.96 2.79
CA SER A 30 -1.60 -7.03 3.81
C SER A 30 -1.44 -6.02 4.94
N GLY A 31 -0.22 -5.76 5.42
CA GLY A 31 0.00 -4.76 6.48
C GLY A 31 -0.30 -3.33 6.03
N MET A 32 0.04 -2.99 4.78
CA MET A 32 -0.28 -1.68 4.20
C MET A 32 -1.78 -1.58 3.91
N ASP A 33 -2.40 -2.63 3.36
CA ASP A 33 -3.84 -2.71 3.10
C ASP A 33 -4.66 -2.52 4.38
N ASP A 34 -4.25 -3.18 5.48
CA ASP A 34 -4.91 -3.07 6.77
C ASP A 34 -4.78 -1.66 7.36
N THR A 35 -3.62 -1.04 7.22
CA THR A 35 -3.39 0.34 7.66
C THR A 35 -4.29 1.30 6.88
N VAL A 36 -4.37 1.14 5.56
CA VAL A 36 -5.22 1.96 4.69
C VAL A 36 -6.69 1.74 5.00
N ARG A 37 -7.10 0.49 5.23
CA ARG A 37 -8.46 0.13 5.66
C ARG A 37 -8.80 0.82 6.98
N ALA A 38 -7.89 0.84 7.95
CA ALA A 38 -8.09 1.52 9.21
C ALA A 38 -8.25 3.05 9.04
N VAL A 39 -7.42 3.69 8.22
CA VAL A 39 -7.57 5.15 7.93
C VAL A 39 -8.88 5.42 7.21
N ARG A 40 -9.24 4.62 6.21
CA ARG A 40 -10.52 4.72 5.50
C ARG A 40 -11.71 4.62 6.45
N ASP A 41 -11.71 3.64 7.35
CA ASP A 41 -12.81 3.41 8.29
C ASP A 41 -12.95 4.57 9.31
N ARG A 42 -11.83 5.18 9.70
CA ARG A 42 -11.84 6.41 10.53
C ARG A 42 -12.40 7.61 9.77
N VAL A 43 -11.93 7.84 8.54
CA VAL A 43 -12.48 8.89 7.67
C VAL A 43 -13.97 8.67 7.43
N GLU A 44 -14.41 7.42 7.24
CA GLU A 44 -15.83 7.09 7.11
C GLU A 44 -16.62 7.40 8.37
N THR A 45 -16.05 7.17 9.55
CA THR A 45 -16.69 7.53 10.83
C THR A 45 -16.89 9.04 10.96
N VAL A 46 -15.88 9.83 10.58
CA VAL A 46 -16.00 11.30 10.53
C VAL A 46 -17.03 11.72 9.48
N ALA A 47 -17.03 11.10 8.30
CA ALA A 47 -17.96 11.37 7.21
C ALA A 47 -19.41 11.11 7.63
N ARG A 48 -19.71 9.97 8.26
CA ARG A 48 -21.05 9.59 8.73
C ARG A 48 -21.64 10.57 9.75
N THR A 49 -20.78 11.22 10.53
CA THR A 49 -21.19 12.16 11.58
C THR A 49 -21.09 13.62 11.16
N SER A 50 -20.67 13.89 9.92
CA SER A 50 -20.58 15.24 9.37
C SER A 50 -21.84 15.58 8.59
N SER A 51 -22.33 16.81 8.76
CA SER A 51 -23.56 17.31 8.10
C SER A 51 -23.30 17.93 6.72
N SER A 52 -22.06 18.29 6.41
CA SER A 52 -21.68 18.94 5.15
C SER A 52 -20.24 18.63 4.73
N PRO A 53 -19.87 18.83 3.44
CA PRO A 53 -18.50 18.59 2.98
C PRO A 53 -17.50 19.54 3.65
N ALA A 54 -17.91 20.77 3.94
CA ALA A 54 -17.08 21.74 4.65
C ALA A 54 -16.82 21.32 6.11
N GLU A 55 -17.82 20.75 6.78
CA GLU A 55 -17.64 20.20 8.13
C GLU A 55 -16.72 18.98 8.09
N LEU A 56 -16.93 18.06 7.15
CA LEU A 56 -16.09 16.87 6.97
C LEU A 56 -14.62 17.24 6.74
N GLU A 57 -14.36 18.15 5.79
CA GLU A 57 -13.01 18.65 5.53
C GLU A 57 -12.38 19.23 6.79
N ARG A 58 -13.10 20.12 7.48
CA ARG A 58 -12.61 20.77 8.71
C ARG A 58 -12.26 19.71 9.76
N ARG A 59 -13.14 18.75 10.03
CA ARG A 59 -12.92 17.71 11.05
C ARG A 59 -11.72 16.81 10.72
N ILE A 60 -11.53 16.48 9.45
CA ILE A 60 -10.33 15.73 9.01
C ILE A 60 -9.08 16.57 9.25
N ARG A 61 -9.09 17.86 8.88
CA ARG A 61 -7.96 18.79 9.11
C ARG A 61 -7.69 19.07 10.59
N ASP A 62 -8.72 18.96 11.44
CA ASP A 62 -8.60 19.05 12.90
C ASP A 62 -8.03 17.76 13.52
N GLY A 63 -7.75 16.73 12.70
CA GLY A 63 -7.10 15.49 13.13
C GLY A 63 -8.05 14.40 13.63
N GLU A 64 -9.36 14.53 13.42
CA GLU A 64 -10.35 13.54 13.88
C GLU A 64 -10.23 12.17 13.17
N SER A 65 -9.44 12.07 12.10
CA SER A 65 -9.09 10.80 11.45
C SER A 65 -8.03 9.99 12.23
N TYR A 66 -7.54 10.51 13.37
CA TYR A 66 -6.50 9.91 14.23
C TYR A 66 -5.25 9.43 13.46
N THR A 67 -4.94 10.12 12.38
CA THR A 67 -3.79 9.86 11.51
C THR A 67 -2.97 11.14 11.46
N LEU A 68 -1.65 10.99 11.36
CA LEU A 68 -0.77 12.14 11.25
C LEU A 68 -1.14 12.97 10.02
N LEU A 69 -1.27 14.29 10.21
CA LEU A 69 -1.49 15.26 9.15
C LEU A 69 -0.17 15.96 8.85
N LEU A 70 0.34 15.79 7.64
CA LEU A 70 1.47 16.54 7.10
C LEU A 70 0.98 17.14 5.78
N LEU A 71 0.12 18.16 5.87
CA LEU A 71 -0.59 18.69 4.71
C LEU A 71 0.36 19.46 3.80
N ASP A 72 0.39 19.08 2.53
CA ASP A 72 1.25 19.59 1.46
C ASP A 72 2.72 19.67 1.89
N PRO A 73 3.31 18.56 2.40
CA PRO A 73 4.58 18.64 3.08
C PRO A 73 5.71 18.73 2.06
N THR A 74 6.73 19.49 2.40
CA THR A 74 8.01 19.43 1.70
C THR A 74 8.77 18.13 2.05
N PRO A 75 9.72 17.69 1.20
CA PRO A 75 10.57 16.53 1.52
C PRO A 75 11.30 16.65 2.86
N ASP A 76 11.75 17.85 3.22
CA ASP A 76 12.51 18.08 4.46
C ASP A 76 11.61 18.04 5.69
N GLU A 77 10.36 18.50 5.60
CA GLU A 77 9.37 18.36 6.69
C GLU A 77 9.03 16.88 6.94
N LEU A 78 8.88 16.07 5.88
CA LEU A 78 8.70 14.62 6.00
C LEU A 78 9.90 13.96 6.69
N ARG A 79 11.13 14.27 6.27
CA ARG A 79 12.37 13.74 6.88
C ARG A 79 12.56 14.18 8.33
N GLY A 80 12.15 15.41 8.65
CA GLY A 80 12.30 16.03 9.96
C GLY A 80 11.27 15.54 10.99
N THR A 81 10.16 14.96 10.55
CA THR A 81 9.08 14.49 11.43
C THR A 81 9.54 13.33 12.31
N ARG A 82 9.27 13.41 13.63
CA ARG A 82 9.65 12.38 14.62
C ARG A 82 8.43 11.88 15.42
N PRO A 83 8.22 10.55 15.53
CA PRO A 83 8.94 9.50 14.82
C PRO A 83 8.77 9.62 13.30
N PHE A 84 9.70 9.05 12.54
CA PHE A 84 9.63 9.09 11.08
C PHE A 84 8.28 8.49 10.63
N PRO A 85 7.50 9.21 9.82
CA PRO A 85 6.10 8.87 9.60
C PRO A 85 5.98 7.59 8.78
N SER A 86 5.28 6.60 9.33
CA SER A 86 4.92 5.38 8.59
C SER A 86 3.59 5.51 7.86
N THR A 87 2.73 6.45 8.25
CA THR A 87 1.48 6.77 7.57
C THR A 87 1.13 8.22 7.86
N ALA A 88 0.84 9.00 6.83
CA ALA A 88 0.39 10.38 6.98
C ALA A 88 -0.56 10.77 5.85
N ILE A 89 -1.55 11.60 6.20
CA ILE A 89 -2.37 12.33 5.23
C ILE A 89 -1.56 13.52 4.75
N THR A 90 -1.36 13.58 3.44
CA THR A 90 -0.56 14.61 2.77
C THR A 90 -1.40 15.65 2.08
N ALA A 91 -2.65 15.37 1.76
CA ALA A 91 -3.56 16.39 1.22
C ALA A 91 -4.99 16.11 1.64
N VAL A 92 -5.75 17.19 1.82
CA VAL A 92 -7.20 17.16 2.00
C VAL A 92 -7.77 18.24 1.11
N SER A 93 -8.71 17.88 0.23
CA SER A 93 -9.33 18.84 -0.69
C SER A 93 -10.82 18.55 -0.85
N ARG A 94 -11.58 19.53 -1.33
CA ARG A 94 -12.99 19.35 -1.68
C ARG A 94 -13.15 19.23 -3.19
N ALA A 95 -13.91 18.23 -3.62
CA ALA A 95 -14.32 18.01 -5.00
C ALA A 95 -15.86 17.96 -5.07
N GLY A 96 -16.48 19.13 -5.19
CA GLY A 96 -17.95 19.24 -5.18
C GLY A 96 -18.56 18.85 -3.84
N ASP A 97 -19.30 17.75 -3.81
CA ASP A 97 -19.95 17.18 -2.61
C ASP A 97 -19.05 16.21 -1.83
N GLN A 98 -17.84 15.96 -2.32
CA GLN A 98 -16.88 15.02 -1.74
C GLN A 98 -15.70 15.75 -1.11
N VAL A 99 -15.11 15.09 -0.13
CA VAL A 99 -13.78 15.41 0.41
C VAL A 99 -12.84 14.31 -0.02
N GLU A 100 -11.78 14.72 -0.71
CA GLU A 100 -10.70 13.86 -1.16
C GLU A 100 -9.52 13.95 -0.20
N VAL A 101 -8.96 12.81 0.15
CA VAL A 101 -7.82 12.69 1.07
C VAL A 101 -6.72 11.89 0.38
N GLU A 102 -5.52 12.46 0.33
CA GLU A 102 -4.34 11.75 -0.10
C GLU A 102 -3.50 11.37 1.11
N LEU A 103 -3.00 10.15 1.12
CA LEU A 103 -2.11 9.65 2.16
C LEU A 103 -1.03 8.75 1.57
N PHE A 104 0.09 8.65 2.26
CA PHE A 104 1.05 7.57 2.05
C PHE A 104 1.06 6.64 3.25
N THR A 105 1.45 5.39 3.00
CA THR A 105 1.81 4.42 4.03
C THR A 105 3.08 3.69 3.62
N THR A 106 3.88 3.29 4.60
CA THR A 106 5.13 2.54 4.41
C THR A 106 4.97 1.13 4.97
N GLY A 107 5.52 0.15 4.27
CA GLY A 107 5.61 -1.22 4.72
C GLY A 107 7.04 -1.76 4.60
N GLN A 108 7.35 -2.77 5.40
CA GLN A 108 8.58 -3.54 5.28
C GLN A 108 8.22 -5.01 5.13
N GLY A 109 8.95 -5.72 4.29
CA GLY A 109 8.85 -7.18 4.24
C GLY A 109 10.10 -7.81 3.67
N SER A 110 10.24 -9.10 3.93
CA SER A 110 11.33 -9.93 3.42
C SER A 110 10.85 -10.86 2.30
N ARG A 111 11.64 -10.96 1.23
CA ARG A 111 11.53 -12.04 0.24
C ARG A 111 12.66 -13.04 0.49
N ARG A 112 12.30 -14.30 0.76
CA ARG A 112 13.26 -15.40 0.94
C ARG A 112 14.04 -15.64 -0.36
N ALA A 113 15.36 -15.47 -0.36
CA ALA A 113 16.24 -15.90 -1.44
C ALA A 113 17.16 -17.05 -0.99
N GLY A 114 16.59 -18.25 -0.78
CA GLY A 114 17.35 -19.51 -0.64
C GLY A 114 18.54 -19.47 0.34
N TRP A 115 19.56 -20.31 0.08
CA TRP A 115 20.73 -20.53 0.95
C TRP A 115 21.66 -19.31 1.14
N PHE A 116 21.33 -18.12 0.63
CA PHE A 116 22.22 -16.95 0.58
C PHE A 116 21.65 -15.66 1.20
N GLY A 117 20.45 -15.68 1.80
CA GLY A 117 19.97 -14.58 2.67
C GLY A 117 18.56 -14.07 2.34
N ASP A 118 17.94 -13.38 3.31
CA ASP A 118 16.66 -12.69 3.13
C ASP A 118 16.88 -11.32 2.48
N GLU A 119 16.17 -11.01 1.40
CA GLU A 119 16.17 -9.67 0.81
C GLU A 119 15.05 -8.85 1.47
N ALA A 120 15.40 -7.80 2.21
CA ALA A 120 14.44 -6.88 2.80
C ALA A 120 14.02 -5.84 1.76
N VAL A 121 12.70 -5.69 1.56
CA VAL A 121 12.09 -4.68 0.69
C VAL A 121 11.42 -3.63 1.57
N ASN A 122 11.81 -2.37 1.37
CA ASN A 122 11.07 -1.23 1.88
C ASN A 122 10.06 -0.79 0.82
N ALA A 123 8.80 -0.60 1.19
CA ALA A 123 7.75 -0.24 0.25
C ALA A 123 7.00 1.01 0.72
N VAL A 124 6.63 1.85 -0.24
CA VAL A 124 5.77 3.00 -0.02
C VAL A 124 4.54 2.87 -0.91
N GLY A 125 3.36 3.16 -0.38
CA GLY A 125 2.12 3.12 -1.13
C GLY A 125 1.33 4.38 -0.88
N CYS A 126 0.81 4.97 -1.95
CA CYS A 126 -0.04 6.15 -1.87
C CYS A 126 -1.47 5.81 -2.23
N VAL A 127 -2.39 6.46 -1.52
CA VAL A 127 -3.80 6.16 -1.57
C VAL A 127 -4.58 7.45 -1.66
N HIS A 128 -5.60 7.42 -2.50
CA HIS A 128 -6.62 8.43 -2.59
C HIS A 128 -7.91 7.88 -1.97
N LEU A 129 -8.43 8.59 -0.97
CA LEU A 129 -9.72 8.31 -0.36
C LEU A 129 -10.74 9.37 -0.76
N SER A 130 -11.94 8.93 -1.13
CA SER A 130 -13.06 9.83 -1.39
C SER A 130 -14.17 9.59 -0.37
N ALA A 131 -14.61 10.66 0.30
CA ALA A 131 -15.63 10.59 1.33
C ALA A 131 -16.75 11.62 1.08
N ARG A 132 -17.99 11.19 1.26
CA ARG A 132 -19.18 12.07 1.29
C ARG A 132 -19.74 12.18 2.71
N PRO A 133 -20.21 13.36 3.15
CA PRO A 133 -20.96 13.48 4.40
C PRO A 133 -22.16 12.52 4.42
N GLY A 134 -22.34 11.79 5.53
CA GLY A 134 -23.37 10.76 5.67
C GLY A 134 -23.16 9.50 4.82
N GLY A 135 -22.10 9.44 4.01
CA GLY A 135 -21.85 8.38 3.03
C GLY A 135 -20.77 7.39 3.42
N ARG A 136 -20.44 6.48 2.50
CA ARG A 136 -19.30 5.58 2.58
C ARG A 136 -18.04 6.24 2.06
N THR A 137 -16.89 5.78 2.55
CA THR A 137 -15.57 6.21 2.04
C THR A 137 -15.02 5.15 1.10
N THR A 138 -14.53 5.56 -0.06
CA THR A 138 -13.82 4.67 -1.00
C THR A 138 -12.31 4.90 -0.89
N ALA A 139 -11.53 3.90 -1.29
CA ALA A 139 -10.08 3.98 -1.32
C ALA A 139 -9.57 3.44 -2.66
N SER A 140 -8.56 4.08 -3.22
CA SER A 140 -7.90 3.63 -4.46
C SER A 140 -6.41 3.90 -4.39
N GLY A 141 -5.60 3.00 -4.94
CA GLY A 141 -4.17 3.23 -5.09
C GLY A 141 -3.91 4.39 -6.05
N SER A 142 -3.06 5.31 -5.65
CA SER A 142 -2.64 6.46 -6.46
C SER A 142 -1.12 6.46 -6.64
N ARG A 143 -0.64 7.31 -7.55
CA ARG A 143 0.79 7.60 -7.62
C ARG A 143 1.16 8.51 -6.46
N CYS A 144 2.31 8.26 -5.84
CA CYS A 144 2.81 9.15 -4.79
C CYS A 144 3.14 10.54 -5.34
N GLY A 145 2.81 11.59 -4.58
CA GLY A 145 3.22 12.96 -4.89
C GLY A 145 4.74 13.16 -4.80
N ASP A 146 5.22 14.26 -5.38
CA ASP A 146 6.66 14.49 -5.58
C ASP A 146 7.45 14.47 -4.27
N ALA A 147 6.94 15.08 -3.21
CA ALA A 147 7.61 15.10 -1.91
C ALA A 147 7.79 13.69 -1.32
N VAL A 148 6.76 12.84 -1.42
CA VAL A 148 6.81 11.44 -0.97
C VAL A 148 7.79 10.66 -1.85
N GLN A 149 7.75 10.82 -3.18
CA GLN A 149 8.69 10.14 -4.08
C GLN A 149 10.15 10.54 -3.82
N GLU A 150 10.41 11.78 -3.45
CA GLU A 150 11.77 12.25 -3.14
C GLU A 150 12.32 11.65 -1.83
N VAL A 151 11.45 11.48 -0.83
CA VAL A 151 11.83 10.89 0.46
C VAL A 151 11.96 9.38 0.36
N PHE A 152 11.03 8.73 -0.32
CA PHE A 152 10.95 7.27 -0.46
C PHE A 152 11.42 6.82 -1.85
N ARG A 153 12.67 7.16 -2.16
CA ARG A 153 13.41 6.66 -3.35
C ARG A 153 14.23 5.41 -3.02
N ASP A 154 14.99 4.88 -3.98
CA ASP A 154 15.90 3.73 -3.80
C ASP A 154 16.57 3.69 -2.41
N PRO A 155 16.44 2.60 -1.62
CA PRO A 155 15.94 1.26 -1.96
C PRO A 155 14.42 1.03 -1.77
N TRP A 156 13.61 2.09 -1.69
CA TRP A 156 12.15 1.96 -1.57
C TRP A 156 11.48 1.64 -2.91
N VAL A 157 10.45 0.79 -2.85
CA VAL A 157 9.62 0.43 -4.01
C VAL A 157 8.21 1.02 -3.84
N GLU A 158 7.75 1.78 -4.83
CA GLU A 158 6.35 2.24 -4.87
C GLU A 158 5.42 1.06 -5.20
N VAL A 159 4.48 0.76 -4.30
CA VAL A 159 3.44 -0.25 -4.49
C VAL A 159 2.09 0.43 -4.65
N ARG A 160 1.26 -0.13 -5.54
CA ARG A 160 -0.11 0.35 -5.74
C ARG A 160 -1.08 -0.65 -5.14
N LEU A 161 -1.99 -0.14 -4.33
CA LEU A 161 -3.14 -0.91 -3.87
C LEU A 161 -3.96 -1.38 -5.08
N ARG A 162 -4.36 -2.65 -5.05
CA ARG A 162 -5.33 -3.16 -6.02
C ARG A 162 -6.73 -2.70 -5.60
N PRO A 163 -7.55 -2.22 -6.54
CA PRO A 163 -8.93 -1.81 -6.25
C PRO A 163 -9.80 -2.97 -5.78
#